data_AF-A0A9X3URK0-F1
#
_entry.id   AF-A0A9X3URK0-F1
#
_cell.length_a   1.000
_cell.length_b   1.000
_cell.length_c   1.000
_cell.angle_alpha   90.00
_cell.angle_beta   90.00
_cell.angle_gamma   90.00
#
_symmetry.space_group_name_H-M   'P 1'
#
loop_
_entity.id
_entity.type
_entity.pdbx_description
1 polymer ?
#
loop_
_entity_poly.entity_id
_entity_poly.type
_entity_poly.pdbx_seq_one_letter_code
_entity_poly.pdbx_strand_id
1 'polypeptide(L)' 'MPKKMNLDDLTREIAAIITNFETVQDFVLDGDIETAEILYKLSLGHARKFGYRFKTVNIEKTMGAIFDPNC' A
#
# COMPACT_ATOMS: atom_id res chain seq x y z
N MET A 1 -3.44 -11.79 18.77
CA MET A 1 -4.03 -12.50 17.62
C MET A 1 -3.33 -12.02 16.35
N PRO A 2 -2.94 -12.88 15.40
CA PRO A 2 -2.45 -12.42 14.11
C PRO A 2 -3.54 -11.54 13.48
N LYS A 3 -3.20 -10.29 13.15
CA LYS A 3 -4.13 -9.32 12.58
C LYS A 3 -4.59 -9.85 11.23
N LYS A 4 -5.86 -10.24 11.09
CA LYS A 4 -6.44 -10.69 9.83
C LYS A 4 -6.47 -9.53 8.82
N MET A 5 -6.31 -9.83 7.53
CA MET A 5 -6.36 -8.84 6.45
C MET A 5 -7.41 -9.31 5.44
N ASN A 6 -8.41 -8.46 5.16
CA ASN A 6 -9.43 -8.73 4.16
C ASN A 6 -9.02 -8.18 2.78
N LEU A 7 -9.85 -8.40 1.75
CA LEU A 7 -9.53 -7.96 0.39
C LEU A 7 -9.49 -6.42 0.25
N ASP A 8 -10.26 -5.68 1.05
CA ASP A 8 -10.27 -4.21 1.02
C ASP A 8 -8.98 -3.64 1.61
N ASP A 9 -8.53 -4.21 2.74
CA ASP A 9 -7.27 -3.84 3.37
C ASP A 9 -6.10 -4.14 2.44
N LEU A 10 -6.13 -5.30 1.78
CA LEU A 10 -5.14 -5.69 0.80
C LEU A 10 -5.09 -4.69 -0.36
N THR A 11 -6.25 -4.36 -0.92
CA THR A 11 -6.37 -3.42 -2.04
C THR A 11 -5.89 -2.03 -1.66
N ARG A 12 -6.28 -1.52 -0.48
CA ARG A 12 -5.88 -0.20 0.02
C ARG A 12 -4.37 -0.10 0.20
N GLU A 13 -3.75 -1.13 0.76
CA GLU A 13 -2.31 -1.18 1.00
C GLU A 13 -1.52 -1.25 -0.32
N ILE A 14 -1.97 -2.07 -1.28
CA ILE A 14 -1.37 -2.14 -2.62
C ILE A 14 -1.48 -0.78 -3.33
N ALA A 15 -2.67 -0.17 -3.30
CA ALA A 15 -2.90 1.14 -3.92
C ALA A 15 -1.98 2.21 -3.30
N ALA A 16 -1.86 2.25 -1.97
CA ALA A 16 -0.96 3.20 -1.30
C ALA A 16 0.52 3.03 -1.71
N ILE A 17 0.98 1.79 -1.90
CA ILE A 17 2.35 1.54 -2.36
C ILE A 17 2.55 2.01 -3.80
N ILE A 18 1.58 1.75 -4.68
CA ILE A 18 1.63 2.22 -6.08
C ILE A 18 1.67 3.75 -6.10
N THR A 19 0.74 4.42 -5.42
CA THR A 19 0.68 5.88 -5.36
C THR A 19 1.97 6.48 -4.80
N ASN A 20 2.59 5.86 -3.79
CA ASN A 20 3.87 6.35 -3.27
C ASN A 20 4.97 6.33 -4.34
N PHE A 21 5.04 5.30 -5.18
CA PHE A 21 6.02 5.25 -6.28
C PHE A 21 5.66 6.16 -7.45
N GLU A 22 4.37 6.40 -7.72
CA GLU A 22 3.92 7.42 -8.66
C GLU A 22 4.37 8.81 -8.21
N THR A 23 4.21 9.14 -6.91
CA THR A 23 4.72 10.42 -6.38
C THR A 23 6.24 10.54 -6.54
N VAL A 24 7.01 9.46 -6.32
CA VAL A 24 8.46 9.48 -6.58
C VAL A 24 8.74 9.81 -8.04
N GLN A 25 8.00 9.19 -8.97
CA GLN A 25 8.14 9.46 -10.40
C GLN A 25 7.89 10.93 -10.73
N ASP A 26 6.86 11.55 -10.13
CA ASP A 26 6.55 12.97 -10.34
C ASP A 26 7.73 13.87 -9.96
N PHE A 27 8.34 13.67 -8.78
CA PHE A 27 9.51 14.46 -8.35
C PHE A 27 10.75 14.22 -9.22
N VAL A 28 10.93 13.00 -9.77
CA VAL A 28 11.99 12.73 -10.75
C VAL A 28 11.76 13.53 -12.03
N LEU A 29 10.52 13.58 -12.52
CA LEU A 29 10.16 14.33 -13.73
C LEU A 29 10.31 15.86 -13.53
N ASP A 30 10.05 16.35 -12.32
CA ASP A 30 10.23 17.75 -11.95
C ASP A 30 11.71 18.14 -11.70
N GLY A 31 12.62 17.17 -11.69
CA GLY A 31 14.06 17.38 -11.46
C GLY A 31 14.45 17.59 -10.00
N ASP A 32 13.52 17.44 -9.06
CA ASP A 32 13.79 17.46 -7.62
C ASP A 32 14.24 16.07 -7.14
N ILE A 33 15.50 15.76 -7.44
CA ILE A 33 16.11 14.46 -7.16
C ILE A 33 16.28 14.22 -5.65
N GLU A 34 16.49 15.26 -4.85
CA GLU A 34 16.66 15.13 -3.40
C GLU A 34 15.37 14.63 -2.75
N THR A 35 14.24 15.26 -3.06
CA THR A 35 12.94 14.81 -2.57
C THR A 35 12.59 13.42 -3.10
N ALA A 36 12.85 13.17 -4.40
CA ALA A 36 12.62 11.85 -4.99
C ALA A 36 13.38 10.73 -4.28
N GLU A 37 14.65 10.95 -3.91
CA GLU A 37 15.45 9.95 -3.20
C GLU A 37 14.88 9.62 -1.81
N ILE A 38 14.46 10.66 -1.06
CA ILE A 38 13.86 10.49 0.26
C ILE A 38 12.57 9.69 0.15
N LEU A 39 11.67 10.09 -0.75
CA LEU A 39 10.39 9.42 -0.96
C LEU A 39 10.57 7.99 -1.47
N TYR A 40 11.57 7.74 -2.31
CA TYR A 40 11.87 6.40 -2.80
C TYR A 40 12.27 5.46 -1.66
N LYS A 41 13.15 5.91 -0.75
CA LYS A 41 13.55 5.13 0.45
C LYS A 41 12.36 4.83 1.35
N LEU A 42 11.47 5.80 1.57
CA LEU A 42 10.26 5.62 2.36
C LEU A 42 9.29 4.63 1.70
N SER A 43 9.11 4.73 0.38
CA SER A 43 8.27 3.85 -0.43
C SER A 43 8.77 2.41 -0.39
N LEU A 44 10.07 2.19 -0.56
CA LEU A 44 10.70 0.88 -0.40
C LEU A 44 10.52 0.32 1.02
N GLY A 45 10.67 1.17 2.04
CA GLY A 45 10.44 0.79 3.43
C GLY A 45 9.00 0.33 3.68
N HIS A 46 8.03 1.04 3.11
CA HIS A 46 6.61 0.66 3.19
C HIS A 46 6.36 -0.66 2.45
N ALA A 47 6.80 -0.78 1.20
CA ALA A 47 6.63 -1.98 0.38
C ALA A 47 7.26 -3.21 1.04
N ARG A 48 8.45 -3.09 1.64
CA ARG A 48 9.11 -4.20 2.36
C ARG A 48 8.30 -4.65 3.58
N LYS A 49 7.82 -3.71 4.40
CA LYS A 49 6.99 -4.03 5.58
C LYS A 49 5.70 -4.71 5.15
N PHE A 50 5.04 -4.18 4.12
CA PHE A 50 3.82 -4.78 3.59
C PHE A 50 4.07 -6.16 2.99
N GLY A 51 5.12 -6.36 2.19
CA GLY A 51 5.46 -7.67 1.63
C GLY A 51 5.70 -8.74 2.70
N TYR A 52 6.35 -8.36 3.82
CA TYR A 52 6.46 -9.26 4.98
C TYR A 52 5.11 -9.59 5.61
N ARG A 53 4.25 -8.57 5.84
CA ARG A 53 2.88 -8.78 6.35
C ARG A 53 2.08 -9.68 5.40
N PHE A 54 2.07 -9.38 4.11
CA PHE A 54 1.34 -10.13 3.08
C PHE A 54 1.74 -11.61 3.06
N LYS A 55 3.04 -11.91 3.22
CA LYS A 55 3.53 -13.30 3.28
C LYS A 55 3.12 -14.04 4.56
N THR A 56 2.90 -13.33 5.67
CA THR A 56 2.73 -13.93 7.00
C THR A 56 1.31 -13.85 7.54
N VAL A 57 0.47 -12.99 6.97
CA VAL A 57 -0.89 -12.75 7.41
C VAL A 57 -1.86 -13.78 6.82
N ASN A 58 -2.88 -14.14 7.59
CA ASN A 58 -4.00 -14.91 7.03
C ASN A 58 -4.93 -13.97 6.28
N ILE A 59 -5.01 -14.14 4.96
CA ILE A 59 -5.85 -13.32 4.08
C ILE A 59 -7.26 -13.91 4.05
N GLU A 60 -8.22 -13.13 4.51
CA GLU A 60 -9.63 -13.48 4.42
C GLU A 60 -10.16 -13.04 3.06
N LYS A 61 -10.73 -13.98 2.29
CA LYS A 61 -11.31 -13.71 0.96
C LYS A 61 -12.68 -13.01 1.05
N THR A 62 -12.91 -12.26 2.11
CA THR A 62 -14.11 -11.47 2.34
C THR A 62 -13.83 -10.04 1.91
N MET A 63 -14.81 -9.40 1.27
CA MET A 63 -14.86 -7.94 1.21
C MET A 63 -15.25 -7.45 2.60
N GLY A 64 -14.58 -6.41 3.11
CA GLY A 64 -14.84 -5.86 4.44
C GLY A 64 -16.14 -5.05 4.48
N ALA A 65 -16.35 -4.19 3.48
CA ALA A 65 -17.60 -3.46 3.31
C ALA A 65 -18.39 -4.03 2.13
N ILE A 66 -19.43 -4.81 2.41
CA ILE A 66 -20.51 -5.00 1.44
C ILE A 66 -21.36 -3.73 1.54
N PHE A 67 -21.35 -2.90 0.49
CA PHE A 67 -22.32 -1.82 0.39
C PHE A 67 -23.70 -2.47 0.27
N ASP A 68 -24.47 -2.48 1.36
CA ASP A 68 -25.87 -2.85 1.36
C ASP A 68 -26.70 -1.56 1.22
N PRO A 69 -27.31 -1.30 0.05
CA PRO A 69 -28.17 -0.14 -0.14
C PRO A 69 -29.46 -0.20 0.70
N ASN A 70 -29.73 -1.30 1.41
CA ASN A 70 -30.93 -1.53 2.21
C ASN A 70 -30.67 -1.69 3.72
N CYS A 71 -29.44 -1.46 4.20
CA CYS A 71 -29.09 -1.47 5.62
C CYS A 71 -29.21 -0.08 6.24
#